data_AF-A0A534A993-F1
#
_entry.id   AF-A0A534A993-F1
#
_cell.length_a   1.000
_cell.length_b   1.000
_cell.length_c   1.000
_cell.angle_alpha   90.00
_cell.angle_beta   90.00
_cell.angle_gamma   90.00
#
_symmetry.space_group_name_H-M   'P 1'
#
loop_
_entity.id
_entity.type
_entity.pdbx_description
1 polymer ?
#
loop_
_entity_poly.entity_id
_entity_poly.type
_entity_poly.pdbx_seq_one_letter_code
_entity_poly.pdbx_strand_id
1 'polypeptide(L)'
;MENLVEIVWVPGEMLRFAGGQSYLAPRSLEDPVRTSALVFAALGLAACSRPSGPIAIGLAGPFSQARGASMLRAAQLAVNQINAKGGVRGQPLELRIADDSGNEDTAVRVAEKLYADPSVV
;
A
#
# COMPACT_ATOMS: atom_id res chain seq x y z
N MET A 1 -9.75 22.57 83.27
CA MET A 1 -10.14 21.68 82.16
C MET A 1 -8.88 21.42 81.37
N GLU A 2 -8.21 20.35 81.76
CA GLU A 2 -7.04 19.82 81.07
C GLU A 2 -7.50 19.27 79.73
N ASN A 3 -6.78 19.57 78.65
CA ASN A 3 -6.66 18.58 77.59
C ASN A 3 -5.31 18.77 76.90
N LEU A 4 -4.49 17.74 77.10
CA LEU A 4 -3.12 17.58 76.65
C LEU A 4 -3.01 17.71 75.14
N VAL A 5 -2.07 18.54 74.68
CA VAL A 5 -1.61 18.52 73.31
C VAL A 5 -0.51 17.48 73.24
N GLU A 6 -0.79 16.31 72.66
CA GLU A 6 0.23 15.31 72.39
C GLU A 6 0.97 15.71 71.11
N ILE A 7 2.22 16.14 71.25
CA ILE A 7 3.09 16.43 70.11
C ILE A 7 3.85 15.15 69.77
N VAL A 8 3.40 14.46 68.72
CA VAL A 8 4.10 13.29 68.15
C VAL A 8 5.05 13.78 67.05
N TRP A 9 6.34 13.53 67.22
CA TRP A 9 7.37 13.75 66.21
C TRP A 9 7.42 12.57 65.24
N VAL A 10 7.10 12.79 63.96
CA VAL A 10 7.26 11.80 62.88
C VAL A 10 8.21 12.36 61.82
N PRO A 11 9.33 11.69 61.50
CA PRO A 11 10.22 12.14 60.44
C PRO A 11 9.61 11.88 59.06
N GLY A 12 9.51 12.91 58.22
CA GLY A 12 9.22 12.78 56.78
C GLY A 12 7.79 13.09 56.35
N GLU A 13 7.22 14.19 56.84
CA GLU A 13 5.83 14.63 56.58
C GLU A 13 5.32 14.48 55.14
N MET A 14 4.02 14.13 55.02
CA MET A 14 3.08 15.11 54.48
C MET A 14 1.74 15.06 55.22
N LEU A 15 1.42 16.20 55.85
CA LEU A 15 0.26 16.51 56.66
C LEU A 15 -1.05 16.45 55.85
N ARG A 16 -2.09 15.79 56.38
CA ARG A 16 -3.46 15.91 55.86
C ARG A 16 -4.14 17.12 56.48
N PHE A 17 -4.33 18.18 55.68
CA PHE A 17 -5.23 19.27 56.02
C PHE A 17 -6.68 18.85 55.81
N ALA A 18 -7.50 19.03 56.85
CA ALA A 18 -8.94 19.03 56.72
C ALA A 18 -9.37 20.38 56.13
N GLY A 19 -9.79 20.38 54.86
CA GLY A 19 -10.43 21.55 54.24
C GLY A 19 -10.22 21.65 52.73
N GLY A 20 -11.32 21.58 51.97
CA GLY A 20 -11.47 22.32 50.71
C GLY A 20 -10.96 21.69 49.41
N GLN A 21 -11.91 21.38 48.53
CA GLN A 21 -11.79 21.21 47.07
C GLN A 21 -10.91 20.07 46.52
N SER A 22 -11.56 19.00 46.08
CA SER A 22 -11.03 17.99 45.17
C SER A 22 -10.84 18.59 43.76
N TYR A 23 -9.67 19.14 43.46
CA TYR A 23 -9.27 19.37 42.07
C TYR A 23 -8.77 18.06 41.47
N LEU A 24 -9.57 17.45 40.60
CA LEU A 24 -9.10 16.40 39.70
C LEU A 24 -8.09 17.02 38.74
N ALA A 25 -6.80 16.77 38.97
CA ALA A 25 -5.77 17.08 37.98
C ALA A 25 -6.09 16.32 36.68
N PRO A 26 -6.17 16.98 35.51
CA PRO A 26 -6.27 16.28 34.25
C PRO A 26 -5.00 15.44 34.05
N ARG A 27 -5.17 14.13 33.81
CA ARG A 27 -4.05 13.27 33.40
C ARG A 27 -3.49 13.83 32.09
N SER A 28 -2.29 14.38 32.17
CA SER A 28 -1.52 14.85 31.02
C SER A 28 -1.40 13.73 29.98
N LEU A 29 -1.98 13.93 28.80
CA LEU A 29 -1.92 13.03 27.66
C LEU A 29 -0.72 13.37 26.75
N GLU A 30 0.44 13.58 27.35
CA GLU A 30 1.63 14.07 26.65
C GLU A 30 2.81 13.11 26.90
N ASP A 31 2.68 11.84 26.48
CA ASP A 31 3.81 10.89 26.44
C ASP A 31 4.39 10.86 25.00
N PRO A 32 5.34 11.75 24.64
CA PRO A 32 5.87 11.86 23.26
C PRO A 32 6.52 10.56 22.75
N VAL A 33 6.93 9.68 23.67
CA VAL A 33 7.57 8.39 23.37
C VAL A 33 6.55 7.37 22.81
N ARG A 34 5.31 7.38 23.30
CA ARG A 34 4.24 6.48 22.81
C ARG A 34 3.75 6.88 21.42
N THR A 35 3.66 8.18 21.16
CA THR A 35 3.30 8.72 19.85
C THR A 35 4.40 8.45 18.81
N SER A 36 5.66 8.54 19.21
CA SER A 36 6.80 8.23 18.33
C SER A 36 6.83 6.75 17.90
N ALA A 37 6.58 5.82 18.82
CA ALA A 37 6.62 4.39 18.52
C ALA A 37 5.56 3.95 17.48
N LEU A 38 4.37 4.56 17.51
CA LEU A 38 3.30 4.29 16.54
C LEU A 38 3.63 4.81 15.14
N VAL A 39 4.31 5.96 15.04
CA VAL A 39 4.76 6.52 13.76
C VAL A 39 5.86 5.64 13.15
N PHE A 40 6.83 5.18 13.93
CA PHE A 40 7.89 4.29 13.43
C PHE A 40 7.36 2.93 12.97
N ALA A 41 6.36 2.37 13.66
CA ALA A 41 5.72 1.11 13.25
C ALA A 41 4.93 1.24 11.93
N ALA A 42 4.27 2.38 11.71
CA ALA A 42 3.55 2.65 10.47
C ALA A 42 4.50 2.84 9.27
N LEU A 43 5.67 3.45 9.46
CA LEU A 43 6.68 3.58 8.40
C LEU A 43 7.34 2.25 8.03
N GLY A 44 7.51 1.33 8.98
CA GLY A 44 8.13 0.01 8.73
C GLY A 44 7.31 -0.89 7.78
N LEU A 45 5.98 -0.80 7.83
CA LEU A 45 5.07 -1.61 7.01
C LEU A 45 5.01 -1.15 5.54
N ALA A 46 5.32 0.11 5.25
CA ALA A 46 5.33 0.66 3.89
C ALA A 46 6.55 0.22 3.07
N ALA A 47 7.62 -0.26 3.72
CA ALA A 47 8.88 -0.62 3.06
C ALA A 47 8.84 -1.97 2.31
N CYS A 48 7.79 -2.78 2.47
CA CYS A 48 7.70 -4.12 1.87
C CYS A 48 7.02 -4.16 0.48
N SER A 49 6.50 -3.05 -0.04
CA SER A 49 5.90 -3.02 -1.36
C SER A 49 6.94 -2.61 -2.41
N ARG A 50 7.59 -3.59 -3.05
CA ARG A 50 8.32 -3.31 -4.30
C ARG A 50 7.27 -3.09 -5.41
N PRO A 51 7.28 -1.95 -6.11
CA PRO A 51 6.54 -1.82 -7.34
C PRO A 51 7.08 -2.87 -8.30
N SER A 52 6.25 -3.87 -8.59
CA SER A 52 6.50 -4.73 -9.74
C SER A 52 5.93 -4.00 -10.95
N GLY A 53 6.71 -3.91 -12.03
CA GLY A 53 6.28 -3.26 -13.26
C GLY A 53 5.04 -3.92 -13.86
N PRO A 54 4.47 -3.34 -14.93
CA PRO A 54 3.37 -3.97 -15.64
C PRO A 54 3.75 -5.35 -16.19
N ILE A 55 2.77 -6.25 -16.27
CA ILE A 55 2.89 -7.52 -16.98
C ILE A 55 2.62 -7.23 -18.46
N ALA A 56 3.66 -7.29 -19.29
CA ALA A 56 3.51 -7.09 -20.72
C ALA A 56 3.11 -8.41 -21.41
N ILE A 57 2.02 -8.37 -22.18
CA ILE A 57 1.49 -9.51 -22.94
C ILE A 57 1.65 -9.22 -24.43
N GLY A 58 2.34 -10.12 -25.13
CA GLY A 58 2.49 -10.05 -26.58
C GLY A 58 1.16 -10.34 -27.29
N LEU A 59 0.79 -9.49 -28.26
CA LEU A 59 -0.39 -9.69 -29.10
C LEU A 59 0.01 -9.56 -30.57
N ALA A 60 0.12 -10.71 -31.25
CA ALA A 60 0.36 -10.80 -32.68
C ALA A 60 -0.96 -10.95 -33.45
N GLY A 61 -1.05 -10.36 -34.62
CA GLY A 61 -2.16 -10.62 -35.53
C GLY A 61 -2.33 -9.60 -36.66
N PRO A 62 -3.28 -9.84 -37.57
CA PRO A 62 -3.49 -9.02 -38.77
C PRO A 62 -4.34 -7.78 -38.46
N PHE A 63 -3.82 -6.83 -37.67
CA PHE A 63 -4.63 -5.74 -37.11
C PHE A 63 -5.16 -4.73 -38.13
N SER A 64 -4.52 -4.66 -39.30
CA SER A 64 -5.02 -3.94 -40.48
C SER A 64 -6.29 -4.53 -41.09
N GLN A 65 -6.62 -5.79 -40.80
CA GLN A 65 -7.79 -6.50 -41.34
C GLN A 65 -8.97 -6.47 -40.35
N ALA A 66 -10.21 -6.55 -40.86
CA ALA A 66 -11.41 -6.46 -40.02
C ALA A 66 -11.42 -7.46 -38.84
N ARG A 67 -10.98 -8.71 -39.08
CA ARG A 67 -10.87 -9.75 -38.04
C ARG A 67 -9.83 -9.40 -36.98
N GLY A 68 -8.65 -8.93 -37.39
CA GLY A 68 -7.60 -8.53 -36.44
C GLY A 68 -7.98 -7.28 -35.67
N ALA A 69 -8.63 -6.30 -36.30
CA ALA A 69 -9.11 -5.11 -35.62
C ALA A 69 -10.13 -5.44 -34.50
N SER A 70 -11.01 -6.43 -34.72
CA SER A 70 -11.91 -6.93 -33.66
C SER A 70 -11.16 -7.64 -32.54
N MET A 71 -10.15 -8.44 -32.87
CA MET A 71 -9.28 -9.10 -31.88
C MET A 71 -8.52 -8.09 -31.01
N LEU A 72 -7.93 -7.05 -31.61
CA LEU A 72 -7.24 -5.98 -30.88
C LEU A 72 -8.17 -5.26 -29.91
N ARG A 73 -9.39 -4.91 -30.36
CA ARG A 73 -10.39 -4.27 -29.50
C ARG A 73 -10.81 -5.18 -28.34
N ALA A 74 -10.98 -6.48 -28.59
CA ALA A 74 -11.31 -7.44 -27.55
C ALA A 74 -10.18 -7.57 -26.52
N ALA A 75 -8.93 -7.67 -26.96
CA ALA A 75 -7.77 -7.71 -26.07
C ALA A 75 -7.65 -6.45 -25.23
N GLN A 76 -7.82 -5.27 -25.84
CA GLN A 76 -7.78 -4.00 -25.13
C GLN A 76 -8.90 -3.89 -24.09
N LEU A 77 -10.12 -4.32 -24.44
CA LEU A 77 -11.24 -4.36 -23.51
C LEU A 77 -10.94 -5.25 -22.31
N ALA A 78 -10.39 -6.46 -22.54
CA ALA A 78 -10.04 -7.38 -21.47
C ALA A 78 -8.97 -6.79 -20.54
N VAL A 79 -7.89 -6.22 -21.10
CA VAL A 79 -6.84 -5.55 -20.31
C VAL A 79 -7.42 -4.40 -19.48
N ASN A 80 -8.26 -3.57 -20.08
CA ASN A 80 -8.91 -2.46 -19.36
C ASN A 80 -9.77 -2.97 -18.19
N GLN A 81 -10.57 -4.02 -18.42
CA GLN A 81 -11.42 -4.61 -17.38
C GLN A 81 -10.61 -5.27 -16.25
N ILE A 82 -9.50 -5.94 -16.57
CA ILE A 82 -8.62 -6.56 -15.59
C ILE A 82 -7.91 -5.48 -14.77
N ASN A 83 -7.35 -4.47 -15.43
CA ASN A 83 -6.66 -3.37 -14.76
C ASN A 83 -7.60 -2.56 -13.87
N ALA A 84 -8.84 -2.32 -14.31
CA ALA A 84 -9.88 -1.69 -13.49
C ALA A 84 -10.22 -2.49 -12.21
N LYS A 85 -9.96 -3.80 -12.19
CA LYS A 85 -10.14 -4.68 -11.02
C LYS A 85 -8.87 -4.84 -10.17
N GLY A 86 -7.85 -4.02 -10.39
CA GLY A 86 -6.58 -4.07 -9.66
C GLY A 86 -5.50 -4.92 -10.32
N GLY A 87 -5.69 -5.30 -11.58
CA GLY A 87 -4.69 -6.05 -12.35
C GLY A 87 -4.54 -7.50 -11.89
N VAL A 88 -3.43 -8.13 -12.27
CA VAL A 88 -3.09 -9.50 -11.87
C VAL A 88 -2.09 -9.44 -10.72
N ARG A 89 -2.48 -9.93 -9.54
CA ARG A 89 -1.65 -9.86 -8.32
C ARG A 89 -1.20 -8.43 -7.98
N GLY A 90 -2.03 -7.43 -8.28
CA GLY A 90 -1.72 -6.01 -8.07
C GLY A 90 -0.87 -5.38 -9.18
N GLN A 91 -0.48 -6.13 -10.21
CA GLN A 91 0.27 -5.62 -11.36
C GLN A 91 -0.67 -5.29 -12.52
N PRO A 92 -0.57 -4.10 -13.13
CA PRO A 92 -1.33 -3.77 -14.33
C PRO A 92 -0.82 -4.60 -15.52
N LEU A 93 -1.73 -4.94 -16.44
CA LEU A 93 -1.41 -5.55 -17.73
C LEU A 93 -1.13 -4.46 -18.78
N GLU A 94 -0.21 -4.74 -19.70
CA GLU A 94 0.08 -3.93 -20.88
C GLU A 94 0.11 -4.84 -22.13
N LEU A 95 -0.33 -4.35 -23.29
CA LEU A 95 -0.25 -5.09 -24.55
C LEU A 95 0.96 -4.66 -25.38
N ARG A 96 1.77 -5.62 -25.81
CA ARG A 96 2.82 -5.45 -26.83
C ARG A 96 2.29 -5.94 -28.17
N ILE A 97 1.74 -4.99 -28.92
CA ILE A 97 1.04 -5.25 -30.18
C ILE A 97 2.05 -5.33 -31.32
N ALA A 98 1.95 -6.37 -32.15
CA ALA A 98 2.76 -6.52 -33.35
C ALA A 98 1.91 -7.03 -34.52
N ASP A 99 1.76 -6.21 -35.56
CA ASP A 99 0.98 -6.56 -36.75
C ASP A 99 1.76 -7.52 -37.64
N ASP A 100 1.20 -8.70 -37.90
CA ASP A 100 1.77 -9.69 -38.83
C ASP A 100 1.17 -9.59 -40.24
N SER A 101 0.18 -8.70 -40.43
CA SER A 101 -0.57 -8.50 -41.67
C SER A 101 -1.25 -9.76 -42.22
N GLY A 102 -1.29 -10.86 -41.46
CA GLY A 102 -1.77 -12.17 -41.89
C GLY A 102 -0.82 -12.87 -42.87
N ASN A 103 0.44 -12.44 -42.91
CA ASN A 103 1.47 -13.01 -43.76
C ASN A 103 2.35 -13.98 -42.95
N GLU A 104 2.60 -15.18 -43.47
CA GLU A 104 3.30 -16.25 -42.78
C GLU A 104 4.73 -15.86 -42.36
N ASP A 105 5.54 -15.36 -43.29
CA ASP A 105 6.93 -14.95 -43.00
C ASP A 105 6.98 -13.81 -41.97
N THR A 106 6.00 -12.91 -42.02
CA THR A 106 5.90 -11.79 -41.07
C THR A 106 5.45 -12.27 -39.70
N ALA A 107 4.53 -13.23 -39.64
CA ALA A 107 4.07 -13.84 -38.39
C ALA A 107 5.22 -14.54 -37.64
N VAL A 108 6.08 -15.27 -38.35
CA VAL A 108 7.28 -15.90 -37.74
C VAL A 108 8.20 -14.83 -37.13
N ARG A 109 8.55 -13.78 -37.88
CA ARG A 109 9.40 -12.70 -37.38
C ARG A 109 8.78 -11.94 -36.20
N VAL A 110 7.46 -11.73 -36.24
CA VAL A 110 6.72 -11.09 -35.14
C VAL A 110 6.75 -11.96 -33.89
N ALA A 111 6.53 -13.27 -34.02
CA ALA A 111 6.59 -14.20 -32.91
C ALA A 111 8.00 -14.25 -32.29
N GLU A 112 9.05 -14.34 -33.13
CA GLU A 112 10.44 -14.27 -32.68
C GLU A 112 10.76 -12.97 -31.95
N LYS A 113 10.27 -11.83 -32.47
CA LYS A 113 10.45 -10.53 -31.83
C LYS A 113 9.77 -10.45 -30.46
N LEU A 114 8.53 -10.93 -30.35
CA LEU A 114 7.80 -10.93 -29.07
C LEU A 114 8.45 -11.89 -28.06
N TYR A 115 8.93 -13.06 -28.51
CA TYR A 115 9.65 -14.01 -27.69
C TYR A 115 10.99 -13.47 -27.18
N ALA A 116 11.71 -12.72 -28.03
CA ALA A 116 12.99 -12.12 -27.67
C ALA A 116 12.86 -10.89 -26.76
N ASP A 117 11.67 -10.32 -26.61
CA ASP A 117 11.42 -9.18 -25.72
C ASP A 117 11.37 -9.65 -24.26
N PRO A 118 12.38 -9.32 -23.42
CA PRO A 118 12.45 -9.81 -22.03
C PRO A 118 11.35 -9.22 -21.13
N SER A 119 10.59 -8.24 -21.60
CA SER A 119 9.46 -7.67 -20.87
C SER A 119 8.12 -8.34 -21.18
N VAL A 120 8.04 -9.15 -22.25
CA VAL A 120 6.88 -9.96 -22.58
C VAL A 120 6.96 -11.29 -21.81
N VAL A 121 5.84 -11.73 -21.23
CA VAL A 121 5.73 -13.00 -20.48
C VAL A 121 4.79 -14.00 -21.11
#